data_AF-A0A0S8FUS5-F1
#
_entry.id   AF-A0A0S8FUS5-F1
#
_cell.length_a   1.000
_cell.length_b   1.000
_cell.length_c   1.000
_cell.angle_alpha   90.00
_cell.angle_beta   90.00
_cell.angle_gamma   90.00
#
_symmetry.space_group_name_H-M   'P 1'
#
loop_
_entity.id
_entity.type
_entity.pdbx_description
1 polymer ?
#
loop_
_entity_poly.entity_id
_entity_poly.type
_entity_poly.pdbx_seq_one_letter_code
_entity_poly.pdbx_strand_id
1 'polypeptide(L)'
;MIIVGVVFTFGLLRRNDTYIILEEVIPAGEVISREEGLVRYKGVKYVIGTNDLKEKKRLLEKLHLLEVEGALVVDLSYKGQIIIRAKKGS
;
A
#
# COMPACT_ATOMS: atom_id res chain seq x y z
N MET A 1 -45.49 7.89 -10.99
CA MET A 1 -44.67 8.59 -9.98
C MET A 1 -43.47 7.72 -9.66
N ILE A 2 -42.39 8.00 -10.36
CA ILE A 2 -41.09 7.33 -10.27
C ILE A 2 -40.17 8.37 -9.62
N ILE A 3 -39.13 7.95 -8.89
CA ILE A 3 -38.13 8.79 -8.18
C ILE A 3 -38.47 9.12 -6.71
N VAL A 4 -38.65 8.10 -5.86
CA VAL A 4 -38.34 8.23 -4.41
C VAL A 4 -37.62 7.00 -3.84
N GLY A 5 -37.66 5.85 -4.54
CA GLY A 5 -37.09 4.59 -4.03
C GLY A 5 -35.60 4.33 -4.26
N VAL A 6 -34.88 5.19 -5.00
CA VAL A 6 -33.50 4.86 -5.46
C VAL A 6 -32.39 5.51 -4.59
N VAL A 7 -32.72 6.39 -3.65
CA VAL A 7 -31.70 7.16 -2.91
C VAL A 7 -31.13 6.42 -1.68
N PHE A 8 -31.70 5.27 -1.28
CA PHE A 8 -31.34 4.62 0.00
C PHE A 8 -30.35 3.45 -0.07
N THR A 9 -29.80 3.09 -1.24
CA THR A 9 -28.91 1.92 -1.37
C THR A 9 -27.41 2.24 -1.40
N PHE A 10 -26.98 3.50 -1.37
CA PHE A 10 -25.55 3.85 -1.43
C PHE A 10 -24.88 4.16 -0.08
N GLY A 11 -25.63 4.16 1.03
CA GLY A 11 -25.12 4.57 2.34
C GLY A 11 -24.54 3.45 3.22
N LEU A 12 -24.61 2.18 2.80
CA LEU A 12 -24.35 1.04 3.69
C LEU A 12 -23.24 0.09 3.21
N LEU A 13 -22.25 0.57 2.44
CA LEU A 13 -20.98 -0.14 2.35
C LEU A 13 -20.21 0.10 3.64
N ARG A 14 -20.56 -0.73 4.63
CA ARG A 14 -19.79 -1.05 5.84
C ARG A 14 -18.30 -0.85 5.59
N ARG A 15 -17.68 0.06 6.34
CA ARG A 15 -16.26 0.02 6.64
C ARG A 15 -16.00 -1.33 7.33
N ASN A 16 -15.71 -2.36 6.54
CA ASN A 16 -14.89 -3.46 7.03
C ASN A 16 -13.50 -2.86 7.23
N ASP A 17 -13.26 -2.37 8.44
CA ASP A 17 -11.93 -2.09 8.97
C ASP A 17 -11.24 -3.43 9.24
N THR A 18 -11.09 -4.22 8.18
CA THR A 18 -10.20 -5.38 8.17
C THR A 18 -8.80 -4.80 8.24
N TYR A 19 -8.21 -4.83 9.42
CA TYR A 19 -6.80 -4.57 9.62
C TYR A 19 -6.04 -5.56 8.75
N ILE A 20 -5.19 -5.05 7.85
CA ILE A 20 -4.30 -5.86 7.04
C ILE A 20 -2.88 -5.76 7.59
N ILE A 21 -2.09 -6.82 7.45
CA ILE A 21 -0.67 -6.84 7.86
C ILE A 21 0.25 -6.51 6.68
N LEU A 22 1.53 -6.25 6.95
CA LEU A 22 2.53 -5.88 5.93
C LEU A 22 2.66 -6.95 4.83
N GLU A 23 2.55 -8.22 5.21
CA GLU A 23 2.58 -9.37 4.32
C GLU A 23 1.40 -9.39 3.33
N GLU A 24 0.27 -8.77 3.68
CA GLU A 24 -0.87 -8.62 2.78
C GLU A 24 -0.74 -7.41 1.86
N VAL A 25 0.10 -6.43 2.22
CA VAL A 25 0.39 -5.23 1.41
C VAL A 25 1.29 -5.59 0.23
N ILE A 26 2.33 -6.39 0.47
CA ILE A 26 3.19 -6.94 -0.58
C ILE A 26 3.23 -8.47 -0.40
N PRO A 27 2.33 -9.20 -1.08
CA PRO A 27 2.34 -10.65 -1.08
C PRO A 27 3.71 -11.16 -1.58
N ALA A 28 4.28 -12.15 -0.88
CA ALA A 28 5.62 -12.68 -1.11
C ALA A 28 6.79 -11.70 -0.88
N GLY A 29 6.53 -10.54 -0.26
CA GLY A 29 7.58 -9.66 0.26
C GLY A 29 8.22 -10.20 1.54
N GLU A 30 9.54 -10.05 1.65
CA GLU A 30 10.30 -10.33 2.86
C GLU A 30 10.17 -9.13 3.81
N VAL A 31 9.51 -9.30 4.96
CA VAL A 31 9.42 -8.23 5.98
C VAL A 31 10.77 -8.08 6.68
N ILE A 32 11.45 -6.96 6.42
CA ILE A 32 12.74 -6.63 7.04
C ILE A 32 12.54 -6.09 8.46
N SER A 33 11.52 -5.26 8.66
CA SER A 33 11.19 -4.70 9.97
C SER A 33 9.67 -4.49 10.07
N ARG A 34 9.05 -5.13 11.05
CA ARG A 34 7.61 -4.96 11.32
C ARG A 34 7.32 -3.61 11.98
N GLU A 35 8.20 -3.18 12.88
CA GLU A 35 8.05 -1.93 13.64
C GLU A 35 8.16 -0.70 12.74
N GLU A 36 9.06 -0.73 11.77
CA GLU A 36 9.26 0.36 10.81
C GLU A 36 8.40 0.20 9.54
N GLY A 37 7.72 -0.93 9.37
CA GLY A 37 6.97 -1.25 8.16
C GLY A 37 7.84 -1.37 6.91
N LEU A 38 8.97 -2.07 7.02
CA LEU A 38 9.90 -2.30 5.93
C LEU A 38 9.71 -3.66 5.29
N VAL A 39 9.58 -3.67 3.97
CA VAL A 39 9.44 -4.90 3.17
C VAL A 39 10.42 -4.87 2.02
N ARG A 40 11.01 -6.02 1.67
CA ARG A 40 11.83 -6.21 0.48
C ARG A 40 11.10 -7.11 -0.50
N TYR A 41 11.06 -6.70 -1.76
CA TYR A 41 10.46 -7.50 -2.81
C TYR A 41 11.14 -7.18 -4.15
N LYS A 42 11.50 -8.22 -4.92
CA LYS A 42 12.20 -8.08 -6.22
C LYS A 42 13.44 -7.18 -6.21
N GLY A 43 14.21 -7.23 -5.13
CA GLY A 43 15.40 -6.38 -4.93
C GLY A 43 15.11 -4.93 -4.50
N VAL A 44 13.85 -4.51 -4.51
CA VAL A 44 13.40 -3.19 -4.09
C VAL A 44 13.10 -3.18 -2.58
N LYS A 45 13.52 -2.12 -1.89
CA LYS A 45 13.16 -1.86 -0.50
C LYS A 45 11.93 -0.95 -0.46
N TYR A 46 10.84 -1.45 0.09
CA TYR A 46 9.62 -0.70 0.34
C TYR A 46 9.59 -0.21 1.79
N VAL A 47 9.44 1.10 1.97
CA VAL A 47 9.17 1.73 3.27
C VAL A 47 7.67 2.00 3.32
N ILE A 48 6.92 1.04 3.86
CA ILE A 48 5.47 1.14 3.99
C ILE A 48 5.12 1.94 5.24
N GLY A 49 5.85 1.77 6.35
CA GLY A 49 5.39 2.20 7.68
C GLY A 49 4.26 1.31 8.21
N THR A 50 3.75 1.61 9.40
CA THR A 50 2.78 0.76 10.12
C THR A 50 1.32 1.21 10.00
N ASN A 51 1.09 2.42 9.52
CA ASN A 51 -0.24 3.03 9.39
C ASN A 51 -0.77 2.95 7.96
N ASP A 52 -2.10 3.05 7.81
CA ASP A 52 -2.81 3.19 6.53
C ASP A 52 -2.45 2.11 5.48
N LEU A 53 -2.13 0.90 5.94
CA LEU A 53 -1.64 -0.20 5.11
C LEU A 53 -2.56 -0.50 3.92
N LYS A 54 -3.88 -0.39 4.11
CA LYS A 54 -4.89 -0.59 3.06
C LYS A 54 -4.78 0.45 1.95
N GLU A 55 -4.59 1.72 2.30
CA GLU A 55 -4.40 2.78 1.31
C GLU A 55 -3.08 2.60 0.56
N LYS A 56 -2.01 2.24 1.28
CA LYS A 56 -0.68 1.99 0.70
C LYS A 56 -0.70 0.81 -0.26
N LYS A 57 -1.37 -0.29 0.08
CA LYS A 57 -1.61 -1.42 -0.83
C LYS A 57 -2.28 -0.96 -2.12
N ARG A 58 -3.38 -0.20 -1.99
CA ARG A 58 -4.10 0.34 -3.16
C ARG A 58 -3.21 1.23 -4.03
N LEU A 59 -2.33 2.04 -3.42
CA LEU A 59 -1.39 2.89 -4.15
C LEU A 59 -0.34 2.06 -4.90
N LEU A 60 0.24 1.04 -4.24
CA LEU A 60 1.19 0.12 -4.86
C LEU A 60 0.58 -0.57 -6.09
N GLU A 61 -0.66 -1.04 -5.97
CA GLU A 61 -1.41 -1.68 -7.06
C GLU A 61 -1.74 -0.69 -8.18
N LYS A 62 -2.33 0.47 -7.85
CA LYS A 62 -2.77 1.47 -8.84
C LYS A 62 -1.62 2.07 -9.65
N LEU A 63 -0.46 2.21 -9.02
CA LEU A 63 0.74 2.77 -9.65
C LEU A 63 1.69 1.69 -10.19
N HIS A 64 1.28 0.42 -10.14
CA HIS A 64 2.09 -0.72 -10.60
C HIS A 64 3.50 -0.76 -9.98
N LEU A 65 3.63 -0.30 -8.73
CA LEU A 65 4.94 -0.15 -8.08
C LEU A 65 5.57 -1.50 -7.74
N LEU A 66 4.77 -2.57 -7.65
CA LEU A 66 5.26 -3.94 -7.43
C LEU A 66 5.89 -4.58 -8.67
N GLU A 67 5.72 -3.96 -9.85
CA GLU A 67 6.37 -4.39 -11.09
C GLU A 67 7.78 -3.82 -11.23
N VAL A 68 8.14 -2.86 -10.38
CA VAL A 68 9.46 -2.25 -10.36
C VAL A 68 10.47 -3.23 -9.74
N GLU A 69 11.65 -3.34 -10.36
CA GLU A 69 12.70 -4.27 -9.95
C GLU A 69 14.05 -3.59 -9.78
N GLY A 70 14.96 -4.26 -9.07
CA GLY A 70 16.34 -3.83 -8.92
C GLY A 70 16.60 -3.05 -7.64
N ALA A 71 17.79 -2.45 -7.54
CA ALA A 71 18.28 -1.79 -6.34
C ALA A 71 17.63 -0.40 -6.15
N LEU A 72 16.34 -0.38 -5.81
CA LEU A 72 15.54 0.83 -5.60
C LEU A 72 14.99 0.88 -4.17
N VAL A 73 14.64 2.08 -3.73
CA VAL A 73 13.86 2.31 -2.51
C VAL A 73 12.59 3.04 -2.90
N VAL A 74 11.45 2.47 -2.54
CA VAL A 74 10.12 3.06 -2.70
C VAL A 74 9.58 3.39 -1.32
N ASP A 75 9.40 4.66 -1.03
CA ASP A 75 9.00 5.15 0.29
C ASP A 75 7.59 5.75 0.24
N LEU A 76 6.67 5.11 0.97
CA LEU A 76 5.27 5.49 1.12
C LEU A 76 4.96 5.97 2.54
N SER A 77 5.98 6.24 3.37
CA SER A 77 5.79 6.71 4.75
C SER A 77 5.19 8.13 4.83
N TYR A 78 5.36 8.93 3.78
CA TYR A 78 4.87 10.29 3.69
C TYR A 78 3.45 10.35 3.13
N LYS A 79 2.57 11.08 3.82
CA LYS A 79 1.19 11.26 3.37
C LYS A 79 1.15 12.01 2.04
N GLY A 80 0.55 11.38 1.02
CA GLY A 80 0.33 11.98 -0.30
C GLY A 80 1.56 12.11 -1.20
N GLN A 81 2.71 11.56 -0.79
CA GLN A 81 3.94 11.57 -1.59
C GLN A 81 4.54 10.17 -1.63
N ILE A 82 5.13 9.81 -2.77
CA ILE A 82 5.87 8.56 -2.94
C ILE A 82 7.27 8.95 -3.42
N ILE A 83 8.29 8.55 -2.66
CA ILE A 83 9.67 8.84 -3.01
C ILE A 83 10.29 7.58 -3.57
N ILE A 84 10.76 7.66 -4.82
CA ILE A 84 11.49 6.57 -5.49
C ILE A 84 12.92 7.03 -5.68
N ARG A 85 13.88 6.27 -5.13
CA ARG A 85 15.31 6.57 -5.26
C ARG A 85 16.11 5.32 -5.55
N ALA A 86 17.18 5.47 -6.33
CA ALA A 86 18.17 4.41 -6.46
C ALA A 86 18.84 4.15 -5.13
N LYS A 87 18.99 2.87 -4.76
CA LYS A 87 19.82 2.46 -3.65
C LYS A 87 21.25 2.79 -4.07
N LYS A 88 21.85 3.83 -3.49
CA LYS A 88 23.29 4.08 -3.65
C LYS A 88 24.01 2.81 -3.20
N GLY A 89 24.76 2.20 -4.11
CA GLY A 89 25.69 1.14 -3.77
C GLY A 89 26.67 1.70 -2.74
N SER A 90 26.72 1.08 -1.57
CA SER A 90 27.89 1.14 -0.70
C SER A 90 28.93 0.17 -1.23
#